data_AF-A0A3D4T8C6-F1
#
_entry.id   AF-A0A3D4T8C6-F1
#
_cell.length_a   1.000
_cell.length_b   1.000
_cell.length_c   1.000
_cell.angle_alpha   90.00
_cell.angle_beta   90.00
_cell.angle_gamma   90.00
#
_symmetry.space_group_name_H-M   'P 1'
#
loop_
_entity.id
_entity.type
_entity.pdbx_description
1 polymer ?
#
loop_
_entity_poly.entity_id
_entity_poly.type
_entity_poly.pdbx_seq_one_letter_code
_entity_poly.pdbx_strand_id
1 'polypeptide(L)' 'MYEDKTLVCKDCGQEFTFTAGEQEFYAEKGFVNEPQRCKACRDARKNAVRGEREMFEATCAKCGGVAKVPFRPRED' A
#
# COMPACT_ATOMS: atom_id res chain seq x y z
N MET A 1 20.44 -18.38 7.80
CA MET A 1 21.09 -17.09 7.55
C MET A 1 20.51 -16.57 6.25
N TYR A 2 20.02 -15.33 6.22
CA TYR A 2 19.48 -14.73 5.00
C TYR A 2 20.62 -14.10 4.21
N GLU A 3 20.51 -14.14 2.88
CA GLU A 3 21.50 -13.59 1.95
C GLU A 3 20.81 -12.68 0.96
N ASP A 4 21.49 -11.63 0.50
CA ASP A 4 20.93 -10.70 -0.47
C ASP A 4 20.51 -11.44 -1.74
N LYS A 5 19.24 -11.29 -2.12
CA LYS A 5 18.68 -11.94 -3.30
C LYS A 5 18.26 -10.91 -4.33
N THR A 6 18.73 -11.05 -5.55
CA THR A 6 18.28 -10.20 -6.66
C THR A 6 16.98 -10.76 -7.24
N LEU A 7 15.96 -9.91 -7.33
CA LEU A 7 14.64 -10.24 -7.87
C LEU A 7 14.28 -9.31 -9.03
N VAL A 8 13.40 -9.77 -9.92
CA VAL A 8 12.93 -8.97 -11.06
C VAL A 8 11.56 -8.38 -10.73
N CYS A 9 11.39 -7.07 -10.91
CA CYS A 9 10.12 -6.42 -10.69
C CYS A 9 9.10 -6.81 -11.77
N LYS A 10 7.93 -7.32 -11.34
CA LYS A 10 6.84 -7.70 -12.26
C LYS A 10 6.22 -6.53 -13.04
N ASP A 11 6.35 -5.30 -12.55
CA ASP A 11 5.74 -4.12 -13.19
C ASP A 11 6.69 -3.42 -14.16
N CYS A 12 7.95 -3.14 -13.76
CA CYS A 12 8.91 -2.41 -14.61
C CYS A 12 10.02 -3.29 -15.22
N GLY A 13 10.11 -4.57 -14.86
CA GLY A 13 11.14 -5.48 -15.36
C GLY A 13 12.55 -5.24 -14.83
N GLN A 14 12.77 -4.22 -13.99
CA GLN A 14 14.08 -3.93 -13.42
C GLN A 14 14.41 -4.90 -12.28
N GLU A 15 15.69 -5.20 -12.15
CA GLU A 15 16.23 -5.94 -11.01
C GLU A 15 16.23 -5.06 -9.75
N PHE A 16 15.95 -5.67 -8.62
CA PHE A 16 16.06 -5.04 -7.31
C PHE A 16 16.54 -6.05 -6.26
N THR A 17 17.26 -5.55 -5.27
CA THR A 17 17.79 -6.39 -4.20
C THR A 17 16.76 -6.56 -3.09
N PHE A 18 16.48 -7.81 -2.74
CA PHE A 18 15.79 -8.22 -1.52
C PHE A 18 16.85 -8.56 -0.49
N THR A 19 17.19 -7.57 0.33
CA THR A 19 18.33 -7.66 1.26
C THR A 19 18.09 -8.67 2.37
N ALA A 20 19.17 -9.17 3.00
CA ALA A 20 19.08 -10.05 4.16
C ALA A 20 18.23 -9.42 5.29
N GLY A 21 18.39 -8.12 5.55
CA GLY A 21 17.60 -7.41 6.55
C GLY A 21 16.11 -7.28 6.21
N GLU A 22 15.76 -7.13 4.91
CA GLU A 22 14.35 -7.18 4.49
C GLU A 22 13.77 -8.59 4.66
N GLN A 23 14.56 -9.64 4.42
CA GLN A 23 14.12 -11.03 4.63
C GLN A 23 13.85 -11.32 6.12
N GLU A 24 14.72 -10.85 7.01
CA GLU A 24 14.51 -10.92 8.46
C GLU A 24 13.22 -10.22 8.87
N PHE A 25 13.00 -8.99 8.38
CA PHE A 25 11.77 -8.26 8.65
C PHE A 25 10.52 -9.01 8.14
N TYR A 26 10.60 -9.63 6.96
CA TYR A 26 9.50 -10.42 6.43
C TYR A 26 9.21 -11.65 7.31
N ALA A 27 10.24 -12.36 7.75
CA ALA A 27 10.10 -13.50 8.64
C ALA A 27 9.50 -13.12 10.01
N GLU A 28 9.95 -12.02 10.62
CA GLU A 28 9.40 -11.51 11.89
C GLU A 28 7.92 -11.14 11.80
N LYS A 29 7.47 -10.66 10.62
CA LYS A 29 6.07 -10.32 10.37
C LYS A 29 5.22 -11.52 9.93
N GLY A 30 5.81 -12.71 9.81
CA GLY A 30 5.12 -13.90 9.30
C GLY A 30 4.80 -13.83 7.80
N PHE A 31 5.51 -12.98 7.05
CA PHE A 31 5.40 -12.92 5.59
C PHE A 31 6.22 -14.04 4.94
N VAL A 32 5.53 -15.00 4.35
CA VAL A 32 6.16 -16.16 3.68
C VAL A 32 6.54 -15.86 2.23
N ASN A 33 5.99 -14.79 1.64
CA ASN A 33 6.15 -14.47 0.22
C ASN A 33 7.21 -13.41 -0.02
N GLU A 34 8.01 -13.59 -1.07
CA GLU A 34 9.00 -12.62 -1.51
C GLU A 34 8.34 -11.40 -2.19
N PRO A 35 8.94 -10.21 -2.08
CA PRO A 35 8.47 -9.04 -2.80
C PRO A 35 8.49 -9.27 -4.31
N GLN A 36 7.36 -8.98 -4.97
CA GLN A 36 7.20 -9.12 -6.43
C GLN A 36 7.52 -7.83 -7.20
N ARG A 37 7.70 -6.72 -6.48
CA ARG A 37 7.85 -5.37 -7.05
C ARG A 37 8.96 -4.63 -6.33
N CYS A 38 9.74 -3.87 -7.10
CA CYS A 38 10.76 -2.99 -6.56
C CYS A 38 10.12 -1.87 -5.73
N LYS A 39 10.92 -1.25 -4.85
CA LYS A 39 10.47 -0.16 -3.97
C LYS A 39 9.80 0.98 -4.75
N ALA A 40 10.37 1.37 -5.89
CA ALA A 40 9.82 2.45 -6.72
C ALA A 40 8.39 2.15 -7.21
N CYS A 41 8.13 0.94 -7.74
CA CYS A 41 6.79 0.55 -8.18
C CYS A 41 5.80 0.41 -7.01
N ARG A 42 6.26 -0.08 -5.85
CA ARG A 42 5.43 -0.12 -4.62
C ARG A 42 5.04 1.29 -4.18
N ASP A 43 6.01 2.21 -4.14
CA ASP A 43 5.81 3.60 -3.74
C ASP A 43 4.91 4.35 -4.75
N ALA A 44 5.13 4.18 -6.05
CA ALA A 44 4.30 4.76 -7.10
C ALA A 44 2.85 4.32 -6.98
N ARG A 45 2.59 3.02 -6.74
CA ARG A 45 1.23 2.51 -6.55
C ARG A 45 0.58 3.05 -5.28
N LYS A 46 1.33 3.13 -4.18
CA LYS A 46 0.86 3.72 -2.92
C LYS A 46 0.49 5.20 -3.11
N ASN A 47 1.29 5.93 -3.87
CA ASN A 47 1.05 7.35 -4.17
C ASN A 47 -0.13 7.55 -5.14
N ALA A 48 -0.31 6.67 -6.13
CA ALA A 48 -1.47 6.72 -7.03
C ALA A 48 -2.80 6.54 -6.27
N VAL A 49 -2.84 5.65 -5.26
CA VAL A 49 -4.02 5.46 -4.40
C VAL A 49 -4.25 6.64 -3.43
N ARG A 50 -3.22 7.45 -3.19
CA ARG A 50 -3.27 8.71 -2.43
C ARG A 50 -3.62 9.92 -3.29
N GLY A 51 -3.91 9.76 -4.58
CA GLY A 51 -4.50 10.83 -5.41
C GLY A 51 -5.70 11.46 -4.70
N GLU A 52 -6.00 12.74 -4.99
CA GLU A 52 -7.03 13.53 -4.30
C GLU A 52 -8.29 12.70 -4.05
N ARG A 53 -8.43 12.23 -2.81
CA ARG A 53 -9.66 11.62 -2.36
C ARG A 53 -10.61 12.78 -2.17
N GLU A 54 -11.54 12.98 -3.11
CA GLU A 54 -12.63 13.91 -2.92
C GLU A 54 -13.34 13.54 -1.61
N MET A 55 -13.21 14.44 -0.63
CA MET A 55 -13.86 14.30 0.66
C MET A 55 -15.25 14.90 0.54
N PHE A 56 -16.27 14.07 0.64
CA PHE A 56 -17.66 14.49 0.59
C PHE A 56 -18.16 14.80 2.00
N GLU A 57 -19.01 15.81 2.14
CA GLU A 57 -19.71 16.08 3.40
C GLU A 57 -20.87 15.09 3.56
N ALA A 58 -20.95 14.47 4.74
CA ALA A 58 -22.00 13.54 5.11
C ALA A 58 -22.54 13.88 6.50
N THR A 59 -23.85 13.77 6.68
CA THR A 59 -24.50 13.95 7.97
C THR A 59 -24.64 12.60 8.67
N CYS A 60 -24.17 12.50 9.91
CA CYS A 60 -24.26 11.26 10.69
C CYS A 60 -25.72 10.98 11.11
N ALA A 61 -26.28 9.84 10.70
CA ALA A 61 -27.65 9.44 11.06
C ALA A 61 -27.89 9.28 12.58
N LYS A 62 -26.84 9.03 13.37
CA LYS A 62 -26.96 8.83 14.83
C LYS A 62 -26.91 10.12 15.63
N CYS A 63 -26.09 11.09 15.24
CA CYS A 63 -25.82 12.29 16.03
C CYS A 63 -26.06 13.62 15.29
N GLY A 64 -26.38 13.59 13.99
CA GLY A 64 -26.64 14.77 13.17
C GLY A 64 -25.40 15.63 12.83
N GLY A 65 -24.21 15.24 13.29
CA GLY A 65 -22.97 15.97 13.00
C GLY A 65 -22.50 15.80 11.55
N VAL A 66 -21.90 16.86 10.99
CA VAL A 66 -21.28 16.85 9.66
C VAL A 66 -19.89 16.24 9.74
N ALA A 67 -19.62 15.25 8.89
CA ALA A 67 -18.34 14.56 8.77
C ALA A 67 -17.85 14.56 7.32
N LYS A 68 -16.53 14.47 7.13
CA LYS A 68 -15.90 14.34 5.82
C LYS A 68 -15.58 12.88 5.54
N VAL A 69 -16.13 12.31 4.47
CA VAL A 69 -15.96 10.90 4.09
C VAL A 69 -15.35 10.76 2.69
N PRO A 70 -14.48 9.76 2.44
CA PRO A 70 -13.82 9.56 1.15
C PRO A 70 -14.68 8.78 0.14
N PHE A 71 -15.99 8.72 0.35
CA PHE A 71 -16.96 8.05 -0.52
C PHE A 71 -18.17 8.95 -0.71
N ARG A 72 -18.83 8.89 -1.87
CA ARG A 72 -20.03 9.69 -2.13
C ARG A 72 -21.18 9.18 -1.24
N PRO A 73 -21.73 9.99 -0.31
CA PRO A 73 -22.87 9.61 0.49
C PRO A 73 -24.07 9.37 -0.42
N ARG A 74 -24.84 8.31 -0.15
CA ARG A 74 -26.16 8.10 -0.77
C ARG A 74 -27.21 8.47 0.26
N GLU A 75 -28.19 9.24 -0.16
CA GLU A 75 -29.41 9.49 0.60
C GLU A 75 -30.31 8.26 0.41
N ASP A 76 -30.44 7.43 1.43
CA ASP A 76 -31.54 6.45 1.56
C ASP A 76 -32.45 6.93 2.69
#